data_AF-A0A4Q6AFB1-F1
#
_entry.id   AF-A0A4Q6AFB1-F1
#
_cell.length_a   1.000
_cell.length_b   1.000
_cell.length_c   1.000
_cell.angle_alpha   90.00
_cell.angle_beta   90.00
_cell.angle_gamma   90.00
#
_symmetry.space_group_name_H-M   'P 1'
#
loop_
_entity.id
_entity.type
_entity.pdbx_description
1 polymer ?
#
loop_
_entity_poly.entity_id
_entity_poly.type
_entity_poly.pdbx_seq_one_letter_code
_entity_poly.pdbx_strand_id
1 'polypeptide(L)'
;MTDPIAKKPADFFRTYPLWVAALLLFTFLLRLIEHLGAVLQGTGGTASALLYGLLNDAGFALSLAFMLCLPLLLAWWWKPRVSFVLFIVFSSIYLLVSAALSRYYLVTNTLLGADLFGYSLSDIQTTVRSSTYFSLADLLPMALLVLFVAAVRWVQKRSLQVFPWAAGLLLLAGMGCTFRYNAFSAQPGTPGANLSVNKCAYFVNANLADGNTGSKRSHLPLTPCC
;
A
#
# COMPACT_ATOMS: atom_id res chain seq x y z
N MET A 1 -10.39 -20.60 -38.35
CA MET A 1 -9.25 -20.96 -37.49
C MET A 1 -8.75 -19.69 -36.84
N THR A 2 -9.09 -19.44 -35.58
CA THR A 2 -8.60 -18.27 -34.84
C THR A 2 -7.26 -18.63 -34.22
N ASP A 3 -6.22 -17.85 -34.54
CA ASP A 3 -4.85 -18.09 -34.11
C ASP A 3 -4.74 -18.32 -32.59
N PRO A 4 -4.00 -19.35 -32.14
CA PRO A 4 -3.75 -19.60 -30.72
C PRO A 4 -2.95 -18.48 -30.04
N ILE A 5 -2.40 -17.53 -30.80
CA ILE A 5 -1.64 -16.38 -30.31
C ILE A 5 -2.56 -15.24 -29.84
N ALA A 6 -3.72 -15.04 -30.48
CA ALA A 6 -4.64 -13.94 -30.18
C ALA A 6 -5.42 -14.12 -28.86
N LYS A 7 -5.49 -15.34 -28.32
CA LYS A 7 -6.23 -15.62 -27.06
C LYS A 7 -5.46 -15.23 -25.79
N LYS A 8 -4.13 -15.19 -25.84
CA LYS A 8 -3.27 -14.99 -24.65
C LYS A 8 -3.49 -13.65 -23.92
N PRO A 9 -3.62 -12.48 -24.57
CA PRO A 9 -3.74 -11.21 -23.85
C PRO A 9 -5.16 -10.96 -23.32
N ALA A 10 -6.20 -11.41 -24.03
CA ALA A 10 -7.59 -11.23 -23.59
C ALA A 10 -7.86 -11.91 -22.24
N ASP A 11 -7.26 -13.08 -22.01
CA ASP A 11 -7.39 -13.82 -20.75
C ASP A 11 -6.75 -13.07 -19.57
N PHE A 12 -5.61 -12.41 -19.80
CA PHE A 12 -4.97 -11.56 -18.79
C PHE A 12 -5.92 -10.44 -18.32
N PHE A 13 -6.53 -9.70 -19.26
CA PHE A 13 -7.45 -8.62 -18.93
C PHE A 13 -8.76 -9.09 -18.29
N ARG A 14 -9.15 -10.37 -18.43
CA ARG A 14 -10.29 -10.94 -17.71
C ARG A 14 -9.95 -11.28 -16.26
N THR A 15 -8.71 -11.72 -15.98
CA THR A 15 -8.28 -12.11 -14.63
C THR A 15 -7.72 -10.95 -13.82
N TYR A 16 -7.09 -9.98 -14.48
CA TYR A 16 -6.40 -8.86 -13.84
C TYR A 16 -7.30 -8.02 -12.91
N PRO A 17 -8.56 -7.68 -13.27
CA PRO A 17 -9.46 -6.95 -12.37
C PRO A 17 -9.70 -7.64 -11.03
N LEU A 18 -9.73 -8.98 -11.02
CA LEU A 18 -9.94 -9.75 -9.81
C LEU A 18 -8.72 -9.71 -8.89
N TRP A 19 -7.53 -9.72 -9.47
CA TRP A 19 -6.28 -9.58 -8.72
C TRP A 19 -6.21 -8.20 -8.05
N VAL A 20 -6.54 -7.15 -8.81
CA VAL A 20 -6.62 -5.78 -8.28
C VAL A 20 -7.71 -5.64 -7.22
N ALA A 21 -8.89 -6.24 -7.42
CA ALA A 21 -9.96 -6.24 -6.44
C ALA A 21 -9.54 -6.93 -5.13
N ALA A 22 -8.82 -8.05 -5.21
CA ALA A 22 -8.25 -8.71 -4.03
C ALA A 22 -7.24 -7.79 -3.34
N LEU A 23 -6.33 -7.16 -4.07
CA LEU A 23 -5.38 -6.19 -3.49
C LEU A 23 -6.10 -5.04 -2.75
N LEU A 24 -7.13 -4.47 -3.37
CA LEU A 24 -7.94 -3.39 -2.76
C LEU A 24 -8.65 -3.86 -1.50
N LEU A 25 -9.31 -5.02 -1.54
CA LEU A 25 -9.99 -5.60 -0.38
C LEU A 25 -9.04 -5.74 0.82
N PHE A 26 -7.86 -6.31 0.60
CA PHE A 26 -6.89 -6.52 1.68
C PHE A 26 -6.26 -5.22 2.17
N THR A 27 -6.09 -4.23 1.28
CA THR A 27 -5.66 -2.89 1.68
C THR A 27 -6.71 -2.22 2.58
N PHE A 28 -8.00 -2.36 2.25
CA PHE A 28 -9.09 -1.84 3.09
C PHE A 28 -9.19 -2.54 4.44
N LEU A 29 -8.98 -3.86 4.49
CA LEU A 29 -8.91 -4.59 5.76
C LEU A 29 -7.78 -4.08 6.65
N LEU A 30 -6.59 -3.85 6.09
CA LEU A 30 -5.47 -3.25 6.85
C LEU A 30 -5.82 -1.86 7.38
N ARG A 31 -6.48 -1.02 6.57
CA ARG A 31 -6.93 0.31 7.00
C ARG A 31 -7.96 0.25 8.12
N LEU A 32 -8.90 -0.69 8.06
CA LEU A 32 -9.89 -0.90 9.12
C LEU A 32 -9.23 -1.34 10.43
N ILE A 33 -8.25 -2.24 10.37
CA ILE A 33 -7.47 -2.67 11.54
C ILE A 33 -6.74 -1.47 12.16
N GLU A 34 -6.08 -0.65 11.34
CA GLU A 34 -5.40 0.55 11.81
C GLU A 34 -6.37 1.55 12.46
N HIS A 35 -7.50 1.81 11.82
CA HIS A 35 -8.50 2.73 12.34
C HIS A 35 -9.09 2.24 13.66
N LEU A 36 -9.41 0.95 13.77
CA LEU A 36 -9.86 0.34 15.02
C LEU A 36 -8.79 0.45 16.12
N GLY A 37 -7.52 0.21 15.78
CA GLY A 37 -6.39 0.41 16.70
C GLY A 37 -6.31 1.84 17.22
N ALA A 38 -6.47 2.83 16.34
CA ALA A 38 -6.46 4.25 16.72
C ALA A 38 -7.68 4.65 17.59
N VAL A 39 -8.87 4.11 17.32
CA VAL A 39 -10.06 4.32 18.17
C VAL A 39 -9.83 3.75 19.56
N LEU A 40 -9.31 2.51 19.66
CA LEU A 40 -9.07 1.84 20.95
C LEU A 40 -8.01 2.55 21.79
N GLN A 41 -7.03 3.21 21.16
CA GLN A 41 -5.99 4.00 21.84
C GLN A 41 -6.42 5.44 22.15
N GLY A 42 -7.60 5.88 21.68
CA GLY A 42 -8.07 7.25 21.85
C GLY A 42 -7.34 8.30 21.00
N THR A 43 -6.61 7.89 19.96
CA THR A 43 -5.72 8.77 19.16
C THR A 43 -6.39 9.46 17.96
N GLY A 44 -7.72 9.42 17.87
CA GLY A 44 -8.49 10.25 16.92
C GLY A 44 -9.11 9.52 15.73
N GLY A 45 -9.90 8.47 15.99
CA GLY A 45 -10.65 7.75 14.96
C GLY A 45 -11.96 8.43 14.55
N THR A 46 -11.87 9.44 13.68
CA THR A 46 -13.06 10.04 13.04
C THR A 46 -13.45 9.30 11.75
N ALA A 47 -14.75 9.24 11.46
CA ALA A 47 -15.26 8.61 10.23
C ALA A 47 -14.70 9.27 8.95
N SER A 48 -14.45 10.58 8.99
CA SER A 48 -13.81 11.31 7.89
C SER A 48 -12.36 10.88 7.67
N ALA A 49 -11.59 10.65 8.74
CA ALA A 49 -10.22 10.14 8.62
C ALA A 49 -10.18 8.73 8.03
N LEU A 50 -11.14 7.87 8.37
CA LEU A 50 -11.28 6.54 7.74
C LEU A 50 -11.58 6.67 6.24
N LEU A 51 -12.55 7.50 5.86
CA LEU A 51 -12.95 7.66 4.46
C LEU A 51 -11.80 8.20 3.61
N TYR A 52 -11.12 9.26 4.06
CA TYR A 52 -9.97 9.81 3.34
C TYR A 52 -8.79 8.83 3.31
N GLY A 53 -8.56 8.08 4.39
CA GLY A 53 -7.57 7.01 4.44
C GLY A 53 -7.84 5.92 3.40
N LEU A 54 -9.09 5.45 3.30
CA LEU A 54 -9.50 4.45 2.31
C LEU A 54 -9.33 4.96 0.87
N LEU A 55 -9.69 6.21 0.60
CA LEU A 55 -9.53 6.81 -0.74
C LEU A 55 -8.06 6.93 -1.14
N ASN A 56 -7.20 7.37 -0.23
CA ASN A 56 -5.75 7.45 -0.48
C ASN A 56 -5.12 6.08 -0.69
N ASP A 57 -5.55 5.09 0.09
CA ASP A 57 -5.09 3.71 -0.05
C ASP A 57 -5.54 3.06 -1.34
N ALA A 58 -6.80 3.28 -1.73
CA ALA A 58 -7.31 2.83 -3.02
C ALA A 58 -6.51 3.47 -4.17
N GLY A 59 -6.27 4.79 -4.09
CA GLY A 59 -5.50 5.51 -5.10
C GLY A 59 -4.08 4.97 -5.24
N PHE A 60 -3.38 4.73 -4.12
CA PHE A 60 -2.03 4.18 -4.15
C PHE A 60 -2.01 2.73 -4.66
N ALA A 61 -2.93 1.87 -4.21
CA ALA A 61 -3.04 0.50 -4.68
C ALA A 61 -3.36 0.41 -6.19
N LEU A 62 -4.23 1.29 -6.70
CA LEU A 62 -4.54 1.40 -8.13
C LEU A 62 -3.35 1.92 -8.95
N SER A 63 -2.61 2.92 -8.43
CA SER A 63 -1.38 3.41 -9.04
C SER A 63 -0.33 2.29 -9.12
N LEU A 64 -0.15 1.53 -8.04
CA LEU A 64 0.77 0.38 -8.00
C LEU A 64 0.35 -0.69 -9.00
N ALA A 65 -0.94 -1.02 -9.04
CA ALA A 65 -1.48 -1.97 -10.00
C ALA A 65 -1.21 -1.51 -11.45
N PHE A 66 -1.50 -0.25 -11.78
CA PHE A 66 -1.21 0.33 -13.09
C PHE A 66 0.28 0.21 -13.47
N MET A 67 1.19 0.58 -12.57
CA MET A 67 2.64 0.44 -12.80
C MET A 67 3.06 -1.01 -13.01
N LEU A 68 2.47 -1.95 -12.26
CA LEU A 68 2.75 -3.37 -12.40
C LEU A 68 2.08 -4.01 -13.63
N CYS A 69 1.07 -3.38 -14.23
CA CYS A 69 0.33 -3.95 -15.35
C CYS A 69 1.26 -4.28 -16.54
N LEU A 70 2.17 -3.37 -16.89
CA LEU A 70 3.07 -3.56 -18.02
C LEU A 70 4.09 -4.71 -17.81
N PRO A 71 4.85 -4.76 -16.71
CA PRO A 71 5.76 -5.89 -16.46
C PRO A 71 5.00 -7.22 -16.28
N LEU A 72 3.79 -7.20 -15.70
CA LEU A 72 2.95 -8.39 -15.57
C LEU A 72 2.41 -8.88 -16.90
N LEU A 73 2.04 -7.97 -17.81
CA LEU A 73 1.60 -8.32 -19.16
C LEU A 73 2.74 -8.93 -19.96
N LEU A 74 3.95 -8.36 -19.85
CA LEU A 74 5.15 -8.91 -20.50
C LEU A 74 5.48 -10.30 -19.95
N ALA A 75 5.44 -10.47 -18.63
CA ALA A 75 5.63 -11.76 -17.98
C ALA A 75 4.55 -12.78 -18.38
N TRP A 76 3.30 -12.33 -18.56
CA TRP A 76 2.19 -13.19 -18.98
C TRP A 76 2.40 -13.71 -20.40
N TRP A 77 2.95 -12.88 -21.29
CA TRP A 77 3.25 -13.27 -22.66
C TRP A 77 4.29 -14.39 -22.70
N TRP A 78 5.26 -14.37 -21.78
CA TRP A 78 6.22 -15.46 -21.62
C TRP A 78 5.59 -16.69 -20.96
N LYS A 79 5.09 -16.57 -19.73
CA LYS A 79 4.42 -17.65 -18.98
C LYS A 79 3.37 -17.07 -18.01
N PRO A 80 2.10 -17.49 -18.08
CA PRO A 80 1.04 -16.96 -17.20
C PRO A 80 1.31 -17.23 -15.70
N ARG A 81 1.99 -18.34 -15.39
CA ARG A 81 2.40 -18.67 -14.01
C ARG A 81 3.40 -17.65 -13.44
N VAL A 82 4.29 -17.10 -14.27
CA VAL A 82 5.31 -16.14 -13.82
C VAL A 82 4.66 -14.81 -13.46
N SER A 83 3.77 -14.31 -14.32
CA SER A 83 2.97 -13.11 -14.06
C SER A 83 2.18 -13.23 -12.75
N PHE A 84 1.53 -14.36 -12.53
CA PHE A 84 0.81 -14.62 -11.28
C PHE A 84 1.71 -14.59 -10.03
N VAL A 85 2.88 -15.24 -10.09
CA VAL A 85 3.83 -15.25 -8.98
C VAL A 85 4.38 -13.85 -8.72
N LEU A 86 4.74 -13.10 -9.77
CA LEU A 86 5.20 -11.72 -9.64
C LEU A 86 4.14 -10.84 -8.98
N PHE A 87 2.88 -10.93 -9.43
CA PHE A 87 1.79 -10.17 -8.83
C PHE A 87 1.65 -10.47 -7.33
N ILE A 88 1.68 -11.75 -6.94
CA ILE A 88 1.64 -12.14 -5.53
C ILE A 88 2.82 -11.55 -4.78
N VAL A 89 4.06 -11.71 -5.27
CA VAL A 89 5.26 -11.23 -4.58
C VAL A 89 5.23 -9.72 -4.37
N PHE A 90 4.97 -8.94 -5.42
CA PHE A 90 4.90 -7.48 -5.31
C PHE A 90 3.77 -7.01 -4.40
N SER A 91 2.58 -7.61 -4.51
CA SER A 91 1.44 -7.29 -3.66
C SER A 91 1.69 -7.67 -2.19
N SER A 92 2.32 -8.82 -1.95
CA SER A 92 2.72 -9.28 -0.62
C SER A 92 3.72 -8.34 0.04
N ILE A 93 4.75 -7.92 -0.70
CA ILE A 93 5.72 -6.93 -0.22
C ILE A 93 5.00 -5.62 0.13
N TYR A 94 4.14 -5.12 -0.76
CA TYR A 94 3.35 -3.92 -0.50
C TYR A 94 2.49 -4.02 0.76
N LEU A 95 1.75 -5.12 0.95
CA LEU A 95 0.90 -5.33 2.13
C LEU A 95 1.75 -5.42 3.41
N LEU A 96 2.90 -6.09 3.37
CA LEU A 96 3.81 -6.19 4.51
C LEU A 96 4.38 -4.83 4.91
N VAL A 97 4.86 -4.05 3.94
CA VAL A 97 5.35 -2.69 4.19
C VAL A 97 4.23 -1.80 4.73
N SER A 98 3.02 -1.90 4.16
CA SER A 98 1.86 -1.13 4.62
C SER A 98 1.50 -1.48 6.07
N ALA A 99 1.47 -2.77 6.40
CA ALA A 99 1.19 -3.23 7.76
C ALA A 99 2.29 -2.80 8.75
N ALA A 100 3.56 -2.88 8.37
CA ALA A 100 4.68 -2.44 9.19
C ALA A 100 4.61 -0.93 9.48
N LEU A 101 4.30 -0.12 8.46
CA LEU A 101 4.12 1.33 8.61
C LEU A 101 2.90 1.68 9.48
N SER A 102 1.79 0.97 9.32
CA SER A 102 0.62 1.15 10.19
C SER A 102 0.91 0.78 11.65
N ARG A 103 1.64 -0.33 11.88
CA ARG A 103 2.06 -0.73 13.23
C ARG A 103 2.98 0.32 13.85
N TYR A 104 3.96 0.82 13.11
CA TYR A 104 4.84 1.87 13.57
C TYR A 104 4.07 3.15 13.95
N TYR A 105 3.11 3.56 13.12
CA TYR A 105 2.24 4.70 13.41
C TYR A 105 1.42 4.51 14.69
N LEU A 106 0.85 3.32 14.91
CA LEU A 106 0.09 3.03 16.14
C LEU A 106 0.95 2.99 17.42
N VAL A 107 2.26 2.79 17.29
CA VAL A 107 3.18 2.77 18.44
C VAL A 107 3.74 4.16 18.72
N THR A 108 4.13 4.89 17.67
CA THR A 108 4.87 6.16 17.81
C THR A 108 4.01 7.39 17.56
N ASN A 109 2.83 7.25 16.95
CA ASN A 109 2.00 8.33 16.39
C ASN A 109 2.74 9.22 15.36
N THR A 110 3.87 8.74 14.81
CA THR A 110 4.67 9.45 13.82
C THR A 110 4.67 8.74 12.46
N LEU A 111 4.80 9.52 11.38
CA LEU A 111 4.90 9.00 10.02
C LEU A 111 6.37 8.74 9.69
N LEU A 112 6.76 7.47 9.55
CA LEU A 112 8.14 7.01 9.37
C LEU A 112 8.86 7.55 8.10
N GLY A 113 8.14 8.21 7.19
CA GLY A 113 8.68 8.66 5.90
C GLY A 113 9.77 9.73 5.99
N ALA A 114 9.77 10.58 7.01
CA ALA A 114 10.73 11.69 7.12
C ALA A 114 12.06 11.30 7.79
N ASP A 115 12.11 10.17 8.48
CA ASP A 115 13.11 9.89 9.51
C ASP A 115 13.94 8.62 9.24
N LEU A 116 13.56 7.80 8.25
CA LEU A 116 14.23 6.50 7.99
C LEU A 116 15.71 6.63 7.56
N PHE A 117 16.07 7.73 6.92
CA PHE A 117 17.48 8.04 6.56
C PHE A 117 18.20 8.89 7.61
N GLY A 118 17.48 9.42 8.61
CA GLY A 118 18.04 10.20 9.72
C GLY A 118 18.38 9.34 10.95
N TYR A 119 17.62 8.27 11.19
CA TYR A 119 17.89 7.32 12.28
C TYR A 119 18.79 6.17 11.84
N SER A 120 19.71 5.79 12.73
CA SER A 120 20.47 4.56 12.52
C SER A 120 19.54 3.34 12.62
N LEU A 121 19.79 2.28 11.85
CA LEU A 121 19.03 1.01 11.97
C LEU A 121 19.02 0.50 13.41
N SER A 122 20.04 0.83 14.20
CA SER A 122 20.10 0.58 15.65
C SER A 122 19.03 1.31 16.44
N ASP A 123 18.72 2.57 16.15
CA ASP A 123 17.72 3.34 16.91
C ASP A 123 16.29 2.84 16.62
N ILE A 124 16.02 2.45 15.37
CA ILE A 124 14.76 1.83 14.97
C ILE A 124 14.59 0.48 15.69
N GLN A 125 15.63 -0.36 15.70
CA GLN A 125 15.59 -1.64 16.41
C GLN A 125 15.43 -1.46 17.91
N THR A 126 16.09 -0.47 18.51
CA THR A 126 16.03 -0.23 19.96
C THR A 126 14.64 0.26 20.36
N THR A 127 14.06 1.20 19.62
CA THR A 127 12.70 1.72 19.87
C THR A 127 11.63 0.65 19.68
N VAL A 128 11.76 -0.19 18.64
CA VAL A 128 10.80 -1.29 18.40
C VAL A 128 10.96 -2.39 19.46
N ARG A 129 12.18 -2.74 19.86
CA ARG A 129 12.42 -3.78 20.87
C ARG A 129 12.05 -3.34 22.29
N SER A 130 12.23 -2.07 22.64
CA SER A 130 11.87 -1.56 23.97
C SER A 130 10.37 -1.38 24.15
N SER A 131 9.60 -1.30 23.06
CA SER A 131 8.14 -1.07 23.08
C SER A 131 7.29 -2.30 22.78
N THR A 132 7.87 -3.43 22.37
CA THR A 132 7.11 -4.61 21.90
C THR A 132 7.13 -5.75 22.91
N TYR A 133 6.03 -5.95 23.64
CA TYR A 133 5.64 -7.28 24.09
C TYR A 133 5.02 -8.00 22.89
N PHE A 134 5.58 -9.14 22.48
CA PHE A 134 5.09 -9.91 21.33
C PHE A 134 3.63 -10.32 21.58
N SER A 135 2.71 -9.68 20.87
CA SER A 135 1.27 -9.84 21.09
C SER A 135 0.63 -10.65 19.95
N LEU A 136 -0.53 -11.26 20.20
CA LEU A 136 -1.30 -11.91 19.13
C LEU A 136 -1.65 -10.95 17.99
N ALA A 137 -1.70 -9.64 18.25
CA ALA A 137 -1.92 -8.62 17.23
C ALA A 137 -0.75 -8.51 16.22
N ASP A 138 0.47 -8.90 16.61
CA ASP A 138 1.64 -8.89 15.72
C ASP A 138 1.61 -10.05 14.70
N LEU A 139 0.79 -11.09 14.94
CA LEU A 139 0.54 -12.17 13.98
C LEU A 139 -0.51 -11.80 12.92
N LEU A 140 -1.30 -10.74 13.16
CA LEU A 140 -2.41 -10.36 12.31
C LEU A 140 -1.98 -10.02 10.86
N PRO A 141 -0.88 -9.28 10.61
CA PRO A 141 -0.40 -9.05 9.24
C PRO A 141 -0.01 -10.34 8.51
N MET A 142 0.56 -11.32 9.22
CA MET A 142 0.93 -12.61 8.63
C MET A 142 -0.30 -13.46 8.32
N ALA A 143 -1.29 -13.50 9.20
CA ALA A 143 -2.56 -14.15 8.94
C ALA A 143 -3.27 -13.53 7.72
N LEU A 144 -3.26 -12.20 7.62
CA LEU A 144 -3.86 -11.45 6.52
C LEU A 144 -3.12 -11.71 5.19
N LEU A 145 -1.80 -11.85 5.22
CA LEU A 145 -0.99 -12.26 4.05
C LEU A 145 -1.33 -13.68 3.56
N VAL A 146 -1.44 -14.64 4.48
CA VAL A 146 -1.81 -16.03 4.15
C VAL A 146 -3.22 -16.05 3.53
N LEU A 147 -4.15 -15.30 4.12
CA LEU A 147 -5.52 -15.18 3.60
C LEU A 147 -5.54 -14.52 2.22
N PHE A 148 -4.70 -13.50 1.97
CA PHE A 148 -4.54 -12.86 0.66
C PHE A 148 -4.09 -13.85 -0.41
N VAL A 149 -3.01 -14.59 -0.14
CA VAL A 149 -2.50 -15.60 -1.08
C VAL A 149 -3.54 -16.70 -1.34
N ALA A 150 -4.24 -17.14 -0.29
CA ALA A 150 -5.32 -18.12 -0.41
C ALA A 150 -6.48 -17.59 -1.26
N ALA A 151 -6.93 -16.35 -1.01
CA ALA A 151 -8.01 -15.70 -1.75
C ALA A 151 -7.67 -15.55 -3.23
N VAL A 152 -6.49 -15.03 -3.56
CA VAL A 152 -6.05 -14.85 -4.94
C VAL A 152 -5.93 -16.20 -5.67
N ARG A 153 -5.41 -17.25 -5.01
CA ARG A 153 -5.38 -18.61 -5.58
C ARG A 153 -6.78 -19.22 -5.75
N TRP A 154 -7.68 -18.98 -4.81
CA TRP A 154 -9.05 -19.46 -4.88
C TRP A 154 -9.80 -18.84 -6.07
N VAL A 155 -9.67 -17.52 -6.23
CA VAL A 155 -10.24 -16.78 -7.36
C VAL A 155 -9.66 -17.28 -8.69
N GLN A 156 -8.36 -17.53 -8.75
CA GLN A 156 -7.71 -18.10 -9.94
C GLN A 156 -8.28 -19.48 -10.31
N LYS A 157 -8.52 -20.37 -9.32
CA LYS A 157 -9.07 -21.71 -9.56
C LYS A 157 -10.53 -21.68 -10.03
N ARG A 158 -11.33 -20.72 -9.57
CA ARG A 158 -12.75 -20.59 -9.94
C ARG A 158 -12.96 -20.07 -11.37
N SER A 159 -11.89 -19.68 -12.09
CA SER A 159 -11.96 -19.15 -13.46
C SER A 159 -13.07 -18.09 -13.61
N LEU A 160 -13.22 -17.22 -12.61
CA LEU A 160 -14.17 -16.12 -12.68
C LEU A 160 -13.69 -15.20 -13.81
N GLN A 161 -14.47 -15.11 -14.87
CA GLN A 161 -14.17 -14.24 -16.00
C GLN A 161 -14.98 -12.97 -15.83
N VAL A 162 -14.29 -11.87 -15.57
CA VAL A 162 -14.91 -10.54 -15.58
C VAL A 162 -14.83 -9.98 -16.99
N PHE A 163 -15.71 -9.04 -17.29
CA PHE A 163 -15.69 -8.36 -18.58
C PHE A 163 -14.39 -7.57 -18.76
N PRO A 164 -13.75 -7.61 -19.96
CA PRO A 164 -12.46 -6.98 -20.20
C PRO A 164 -12.48 -5.45 -20.07
N TRP A 165 -13.64 -4.81 -20.24
CA TRP A 165 -13.79 -3.36 -20.05
C TRP A 165 -13.51 -2.93 -18.60
N ALA A 166 -13.72 -3.81 -17.62
CA ALA A 166 -13.41 -3.53 -16.22
C ALA A 166 -11.91 -3.31 -16.00
N ALA A 167 -11.05 -4.05 -16.72
CA ALA A 167 -9.61 -3.82 -16.67
C ALA A 167 -9.24 -2.45 -17.25
N GLY A 168 -9.87 -2.05 -18.36
CA GLY A 168 -9.67 -0.72 -18.94
C GLY A 168 -10.02 0.40 -17.96
N LEU A 169 -11.16 0.30 -17.28
CA LEU A 169 -11.55 1.29 -16.26
C LEU A 169 -10.59 1.33 -15.07
N LEU A 170 -10.14 0.17 -14.58
CA LEU A 170 -9.18 0.11 -13.48
C LEU A 170 -7.82 0.71 -13.86
N LEU A 171 -7.37 0.51 -15.10
CA LEU A 171 -6.13 1.10 -15.60
C LEU A 171 -6.25 2.61 -15.77
N LEU A 172 -7.38 3.11 -16.29
CA LEU A 172 -7.64 4.56 -16.37
C LEU A 172 -7.71 5.19 -14.98
N ALA A 173 -8.36 4.53 -14.02
CA ALA A 173 -8.39 4.98 -12.63
C ALA A 173 -6.99 5.01 -12.02
N GLY A 174 -6.20 3.93 -12.19
CA GLY A 174 -4.81 3.87 -11.72
C GLY A 174 -3.92 4.95 -12.32
N MET A 175 -4.04 5.22 -13.63
CA MET A 175 -3.34 6.30 -14.31
C MET A 175 -3.76 7.69 -13.80
N GLY A 176 -5.03 7.88 -13.44
CA GLY A 176 -5.48 9.13 -12.80
C GLY A 176 -4.88 9.32 -11.40
N CYS A 177 -4.70 8.23 -10.66
CA CYS A 177 -4.17 8.24 -9.30
C CYS A 177 -2.64 8.38 -9.23
N THR A 178 -1.88 7.97 -10.26
CA THR A 178 -0.41 8.08 -10.27
C THR A 178 0.09 9.52 -10.11
N PHE A 179 -0.71 10.52 -10.46
CA PHE A 179 -0.34 11.94 -10.36
C PHE A 179 -0.81 12.61 -9.07
N ARG A 180 -1.51 11.89 -8.19
CA ARG A 180 -2.22 12.45 -7.03
C ARG A 180 -2.05 11.58 -5.78
N TYR A 181 -0.84 11.56 -5.24
CA TYR A 181 -0.55 10.89 -3.97
C TYR A 181 -1.09 11.70 -2.79
N ASN A 182 -1.83 11.06 -1.88
CA ASN A 182 -2.42 11.70 -0.69
C ASN A 182 -3.25 12.97 -0.99
N ALA A 183 -4.02 12.94 -2.09
CA ALA A 183 -4.83 14.09 -2.50
C ALA A 183 -5.94 14.45 -1.49
N PHE A 184 -6.29 13.52 -0.60
CA PHE A 184 -7.26 13.73 0.46
C PHE A 184 -6.55 13.76 1.81
N SER A 185 -6.86 14.75 2.64
CA SER A 185 -6.40 14.78 4.04
C SER A 185 -7.52 15.32 4.89
N ALA A 186 -7.69 14.77 6.09
CA ALA A 186 -8.45 15.45 7.12
C ALA A 186 -7.76 16.79 7.46
N GLN A 187 -8.52 17.72 8.07
CA GLN A 187 -8.06 19.07 8.34
C GLN A 187 -6.68 19.09 9.02
N PRO A 188 -5.70 19.84 8.48
CA PRO A 188 -4.37 19.97 9.07
C PRO A 188 -4.46 20.39 10.54
N GLY A 189 -3.66 19.76 11.41
CA GLY A 189 -3.66 20.04 12.85
C GLY A 189 -4.70 19.25 13.67
N THR A 190 -5.49 18.37 13.04
CA THR A 190 -6.35 17.43 13.78
C THR A 190 -5.64 16.07 13.95
N PRO A 191 -5.90 15.32 15.03
CA PRO A 191 -5.38 13.94 15.19
C PRO A 191 -5.74 13.01 14.01
N GLY A 192 -6.86 13.29 13.33
CA GLY A 192 -7.30 12.55 12.14
C GLY A 192 -6.49 12.84 10.87
N ALA A 193 -5.68 13.91 10.83
CA ALA A 193 -4.88 14.26 9.65
C ALA A 193 -3.86 13.15 9.34
N ASN A 194 -3.02 12.77 10.30
CA ASN A 194 -2.00 11.73 10.10
C ASN A 194 -2.63 10.34 9.90
N LEU A 195 -3.81 10.10 10.50
CA LEU A 195 -4.55 8.86 10.29
C LEU A 195 -5.08 8.75 8.85
N SER A 196 -5.49 9.86 8.24
CA SER A 196 -6.06 9.89 6.88
C SER A 196 -5.05 9.73 5.74
N VAL A 197 -3.76 9.84 6.02
CA VAL A 197 -2.69 9.75 5.02
C VAL A 197 -2.39 8.29 4.66
N ASN A 198 -2.13 8.00 3.38
CA ASN A 198 -1.52 6.73 2.98
C ASN A 198 -0.02 6.76 3.32
N LYS A 199 0.37 5.84 4.21
CA LYS A 199 1.71 5.82 4.81
C LYS A 199 2.77 5.36 3.82
N CYS A 200 2.45 4.43 2.92
CA CYS A 200 3.34 3.99 1.84
C CYS A 200 3.62 5.13 0.84
N ALA A 201 2.58 5.86 0.44
CA ALA A 201 2.68 7.01 -0.45
C ALA A 201 3.48 8.15 0.20
N TYR A 202 3.24 8.41 1.49
CA TYR A 202 4.02 9.38 2.25
C TYR A 202 5.50 8.98 2.32
N PHE A 203 5.77 7.70 2.63
CA PHE A 203 7.12 7.14 2.65
C PHE A 203 7.82 7.30 1.30
N VAL A 204 7.20 6.87 0.19
CA VAL A 204 7.79 6.99 -1.14
C VAL A 204 8.06 8.46 -1.49
N ASN A 205 7.11 9.36 -1.23
CA ASN A 205 7.26 10.77 -1.56
C ASN A 205 8.36 11.47 -0.74
N ALA A 206 8.39 11.25 0.58
CA ALA A 206 9.41 11.84 1.45
C ALA A 206 10.83 11.42 1.01
N ASN A 207 11.03 10.14 0.67
CA ASN A 207 12.32 9.63 0.22
C ASN A 207 12.71 10.14 -1.18
N LEU A 208 11.76 10.31 -2.10
CA LEU A 208 12.03 10.90 -3.42
C LEU A 208 12.37 12.40 -3.33
N ALA A 209 11.73 13.13 -2.41
CA ALA A 209 12.02 14.55 -2.18
C ALA A 209 13.40 14.77 -1.56
N ASP A 210 13.81 13.93 -0.60
CA ASP A 210 15.14 14.00 0.01
C ASP A 210 16.25 13.58 -0.96
N GLY A 211 16.01 12.57 -1.81
CA GLY A 211 16.94 12.19 -2.89
C GLY A 211 17.18 13.31 -3.91
N ASN A 212 16.20 14.20 -4.12
CA ASN A 212 16.32 15.33 -5.03
C ASN A 212 16.94 16.58 -4.38
N THR A 213 17.11 16.59 -3.05
CA THR A 213 17.69 17.70 -2.28
C THR A 213 19.08 17.40 -1.73
N GLY A 214 19.76 16.38 -2.25
CA GLY A 214 21.16 16.00 -1.97
C GLY A 214 22.25 17.06 -2.24
N SER A 215 21.92 18.35 -2.25
CA SER A 215 22.89 19.44 -2.40
C SER A 215 22.58 20.72 -1.58
N LYS A 216 21.62 20.75 -0.64
CA LYS A 216 21.43 21.96 0.22
C LYS A 216 20.91 21.67 1.63
N ARG A 217 21.66 20.91 2.44
CA ARG A 217 21.61 21.06 3.91
C ARG A 217 23.01 21.30 4.47
N SER A 218 23.62 22.41 4.05
CA SER A 218 24.66 23.08 4.83
C SER A 218 24.04 24.33 5.43
N HIS A 219 23.89 24.34 6.76
CA HIS A 219 23.54 25.47 7.60
C HIS A 219 22.09 25.98 7.52
N LEU A 220 21.27 25.52 8.47
CA LEU A 220 20.39 26.45 9.20
C LEU A 220 20.52 26.17 10.70
N PRO A 221 20.64 27.23 11.53
CA PRO A 221 21.04 27.10 12.91
C PRO A 221 19.89 26.61 13.78
N LEU A 222 20.24 25.79 14.75
CA LEU A 222 19.40 25.43 15.89
C LEU A 222 18.97 26.72 16.60
N THR A 223 17.71 27.11 16.48
CA THR A 223 17.09 28.05 17.43
C THR A 223 16.81 27.29 18.72
N PRO A 224 17.36 27.71 19.87
CA PRO A 224 17.02 27.12 21.16
C PRO A 224 15.58 27.51 21.53
N CYS A 225 14.77 26.51 21.89
CA CYS A 225 13.50 26.75 22.57
C CYS A 225 13.80 27.29 23.98
N CYS A 226 13.36 28.51 24.25
CA CYS A 226 13.00 28.95 25.58
C CYS A 226 11.50 28.71 25.79
#